data_AF-A0A931HC59-F1
#
_entry.id   AF-A0A931HC59-F1
#
_cell.length_a   1.000
_cell.length_b   1.000
_cell.length_c   1.000
_cell.angle_alpha   90.00
_cell.angle_beta   90.00
_cell.angle_gamma   90.00
#
_symmetry.space_group_name_H-M   'P 1'
#
loop_
_entity.id
_entity.type
_entity.pdbx_description
1 polymer ?
#
loop_
_entity_poly.entity_id
_entity_poly.type
_entity_poly.pdbx_seq_one_letter_code
_entity_poly.pdbx_strand_id
1 'polypeptide(L)'
;MNDMIDMSRFVEAKSDQLNADDLIDSPRTITVTRVTGSDGDQPVSIHYEGDNGKPFKPCKTMRRVLLAIWKRNAADYVGRSMTLYRDDSVTFGGLNVGGIRISHMSHMDKETVVVVMKTKGKKAGIKIQPLKTEPREDEAAKWADKFTATVARAPDADKLEQYVSGQGATLERLKQQRPELHAACETAIENARSSFATWGEGPRDTDRGEAHTSDPGTLRKQIDEATDRESWKAAENAVGAADLTDEQRLELSHALNLKEQALKQN
;
A
#
# COMPACT_ATOMS: atom_id res chain seq x y z
N MET A 1 -37.29 -3.13 22.13
CA MET A 1 -35.90 -3.40 21.69
C MET A 1 -35.73 -4.90 21.77
N ASN A 2 -35.53 -5.58 20.64
CA ASN A 2 -35.21 -7.00 20.67
C ASN A 2 -33.72 -7.10 20.98
N ASP A 3 -33.36 -7.76 22.09
CA ASP A 3 -31.96 -8.04 22.36
C ASP A 3 -31.43 -8.98 21.27
N MET A 4 -30.26 -8.63 20.71
CA MET A 4 -29.60 -9.45 19.71
C MET A 4 -28.90 -10.62 20.42
N ILE A 5 -29.68 -11.64 20.79
CA ILE A 5 -29.21 -12.83 21.47
C ILE A 5 -28.72 -13.84 20.44
N ASP A 6 -27.44 -14.20 20.51
CA ASP A 6 -26.86 -15.31 19.77
C ASP A 6 -27.19 -16.64 20.47
N MET A 7 -28.13 -17.39 19.88
CA MET A 7 -28.61 -18.67 20.41
C MET A 7 -27.54 -19.77 20.41
N SER A 8 -26.49 -19.66 19.59
CA SER A 8 -25.42 -20.67 19.53
C SER A 8 -24.71 -20.86 20.88
N ARG A 9 -24.58 -19.76 21.65
CA ARG A 9 -23.91 -19.75 22.96
C ARG A 9 -24.61 -20.58 24.02
N PHE A 10 -25.90 -20.89 23.86
CA PHE A 10 -26.70 -21.65 24.82
C PHE A 10 -26.84 -23.13 24.46
N VAL A 11 -26.42 -23.53 23.25
CA VAL A 11 -26.45 -24.92 22.80
C VAL A 11 -25.05 -25.58 22.79
N GLU A 12 -24.00 -24.81 23.09
CA GLU A 12 -22.64 -25.34 23.20
C GLU A 12 -22.54 -26.47 24.23
N ALA A 13 -22.14 -27.66 23.78
CA ALA A 13 -21.90 -28.78 24.67
C ALA A 13 -20.68 -28.52 25.57
N LYS A 14 -20.73 -29.02 26.82
CA LYS A 14 -19.56 -29.16 27.68
C LYS A 14 -18.66 -30.25 27.09
N SER A 15 -17.67 -29.83 26.32
CA SER A 15 -16.77 -30.70 25.56
C SER A 15 -15.34 -30.21 25.71
N ASP A 16 -14.38 -31.13 25.62
CA ASP A 16 -12.93 -30.89 25.64
C ASP A 16 -12.36 -30.69 24.21
N GLN A 17 -13.24 -30.55 23.23
CA GLN A 17 -12.91 -30.38 21.82
C GLN A 17 -13.97 -29.53 21.12
N LEU A 18 -13.61 -28.96 19.97
CA LEU A 18 -14.54 -28.27 19.09
C LEU A 18 -15.65 -29.22 18.63
N ASN A 19 -16.92 -28.84 18.80
CA ASN A 19 -18.04 -29.67 18.38
C ASN A 19 -18.43 -29.37 16.93
N ALA A 20 -18.90 -30.40 16.22
CA ALA A 20 -19.38 -30.22 14.84
C ALA A 20 -20.69 -29.41 14.78
N ASP A 21 -21.49 -29.43 15.85
CA ASP A 21 -22.74 -28.67 15.96
C ASP A 21 -22.47 -27.15 16.04
N ASP A 22 -21.34 -26.77 16.64
CA ASP A 22 -20.90 -25.37 16.74
C ASP A 22 -20.53 -24.75 15.36
N LEU A 23 -20.50 -25.57 14.30
CA LEU A 23 -20.21 -25.18 12.92
C LEU A 23 -21.43 -25.35 11.98
N ILE A 24 -22.62 -25.62 12.52
CA ILE A 24 -23.86 -25.65 11.72
C ILE A 24 -24.08 -24.27 11.12
N ASP A 25 -24.14 -24.21 9.79
CA ASP A 25 -24.33 -22.99 8.99
C ASP A 25 -23.29 -21.87 9.24
N SER A 26 -22.19 -22.19 9.92
CA SER A 26 -21.15 -21.23 10.27
C SER A 26 -19.75 -21.87 10.18
N PRO A 27 -19.16 -21.91 8.97
CA PRO A 27 -17.76 -22.28 8.81
C PRO A 27 -16.85 -21.34 9.60
N ARG A 28 -15.84 -21.90 10.26
CA ARG A 28 -14.90 -21.15 11.10
C ARG A 28 -13.49 -21.20 10.52
N THR A 29 -12.93 -20.04 10.22
CA THR A 29 -11.50 -19.93 9.94
C THR A 29 -10.73 -19.85 11.25
N ILE A 30 -9.82 -20.79 11.46
CA ILE A 30 -8.97 -20.88 12.65
C ILE A 30 -7.51 -20.62 12.28
N THR A 31 -6.76 -19.98 13.17
CA THR A 31 -5.29 -19.83 13.07
C THR A 31 -4.63 -20.70 14.12
N VAL A 32 -3.78 -21.61 13.70
CA VAL A 32 -3.15 -22.61 14.57
C VAL A 32 -2.13 -21.94 15.50
N THR A 33 -2.26 -22.16 16.79
CA THR A 33 -1.33 -21.66 17.81
C THR A 33 -0.39 -22.75 18.32
N ARG A 34 -0.87 -24.01 18.35
CA ARG A 34 -0.10 -25.15 18.84
C ARG A 34 -0.70 -26.46 18.35
N VAL A 35 0.14 -27.46 18.08
CA VAL A 35 -0.29 -28.82 17.77
C VAL A 35 0.32 -29.77 18.79
N THR A 36 -0.50 -30.65 19.38
CA THR A 36 -0.04 -31.72 20.26
C THR A 36 -0.40 -33.09 19.72
N GLY A 37 0.48 -34.05 19.99
CA GLY A 37 0.25 -35.46 19.76
C GLY A 37 0.03 -36.21 21.08
N SER A 38 -0.84 -37.22 21.05
CA SER A 38 -1.02 -38.17 22.14
C SER A 38 -1.26 -39.56 21.57
N ASP A 39 -1.08 -40.61 22.38
CA ASP A 39 -1.53 -41.94 22.02
C ASP A 39 -3.07 -42.05 22.17
N GLY A 40 -3.69 -42.98 21.42
CA GLY A 40 -5.13 -43.24 21.47
C GLY A 40 -5.89 -42.94 20.15
N ASP A 41 -7.22 -42.96 20.24
CA ASP A 41 -8.11 -42.87 19.06
C ASP A 41 -8.11 -41.48 18.39
N GLN A 42 -7.90 -40.42 19.17
CA GLN A 42 -7.78 -39.03 18.70
C GLN A 42 -6.38 -38.48 19.02
N PRO A 43 -5.35 -38.91 18.28
CA PRO A 43 -3.95 -38.70 18.68
C PRO A 43 -3.40 -37.31 18.35
N VAL A 44 -4.21 -36.40 17.82
CA VAL A 44 -3.78 -35.05 17.42
C VAL A 44 -4.79 -34.04 17.89
N SER A 45 -4.31 -33.01 18.59
CA SER A 45 -5.09 -31.83 18.97
C SER A 45 -4.45 -30.59 18.38
N ILE A 46 -5.24 -29.83 17.61
CA ILE A 46 -4.83 -28.56 16.99
C ILE A 46 -5.49 -27.44 17.78
N HIS A 47 -4.68 -26.73 18.56
CA HIS A 47 -5.06 -25.52 19.26
C HIS A 47 -5.00 -24.32 18.31
N TYR A 48 -5.91 -23.39 18.51
CA TYR A 48 -6.05 -22.22 17.66
C TYR A 48 -6.47 -20.99 18.46
N GLU A 49 -6.36 -19.82 17.85
CA GLU A 49 -6.75 -18.55 18.46
C GLU A 49 -8.24 -18.57 18.85
N GLY A 50 -8.53 -18.37 20.14
CA GLY A 50 -9.90 -18.41 20.66
C GLY A 50 -10.50 -19.82 20.74
N ASP A 51 -9.68 -20.87 20.83
CA ASP A 51 -10.18 -22.24 21.04
C ASP A 51 -10.88 -22.45 22.40
N ASN A 52 -10.65 -21.56 23.38
CA ASN A 52 -11.22 -21.63 24.73
C ASN A 52 -11.06 -23.02 25.39
N GLY A 53 -9.94 -23.70 25.12
CA GLY A 53 -9.67 -25.05 25.63
C GLY A 53 -10.40 -26.17 24.87
N LYS A 54 -11.07 -25.86 23.76
CA LYS A 54 -11.75 -26.80 22.85
C LYS A 54 -10.96 -26.92 21.53
N PRO A 55 -9.81 -27.62 21.49
CA PRO A 55 -9.03 -27.78 20.28
C PRO A 55 -9.79 -28.53 19.18
N PHE A 56 -9.35 -28.34 17.94
CA PHE A 56 -9.78 -29.17 16.81
C PHE A 56 -9.03 -30.50 16.82
N LYS A 57 -9.77 -31.62 16.95
CA LYS A 57 -9.21 -32.98 16.89
C LYS A 57 -9.52 -33.62 15.52
N PRO A 58 -8.62 -33.54 14.52
CA PRO A 58 -8.90 -34.02 13.17
C PRO A 58 -9.06 -35.54 13.08
N CYS A 59 -10.12 -35.98 12.41
CA CYS A 59 -10.27 -37.39 12.03
C CYS A 59 -9.12 -37.86 11.11
N LYS A 60 -8.95 -39.18 10.97
CA LYS A 60 -7.87 -39.80 10.16
C LYS A 60 -7.80 -39.27 8.73
N THR A 61 -8.94 -38.98 8.12
CA THR A 61 -9.02 -38.44 6.77
C THR A 61 -8.48 -37.01 6.71
N MET A 62 -8.86 -36.14 7.65
CA MET A 62 -8.34 -34.76 7.70
C MET A 62 -6.86 -34.73 8.08
N ARG A 63 -6.37 -35.65 8.92
CA ARG A 63 -4.94 -35.80 9.18
C ARG A 63 -4.13 -36.10 7.90
N ARG A 64 -4.67 -36.90 6.98
CA ARG A 64 -4.03 -37.15 5.67
C ARG A 64 -4.01 -35.91 4.78
N VAL A 65 -5.05 -35.08 4.84
CA VAL A 65 -5.10 -33.79 4.13
C VAL A 65 -4.02 -32.85 4.66
N LEU A 66 -3.95 -32.67 5.97
CA LEU A 66 -2.92 -31.86 6.64
C LEU A 66 -1.51 -32.34 6.26
N LEU A 67 -1.28 -33.65 6.29
CA LEU A 67 0.00 -34.25 5.89
C LEU A 67 0.34 -33.98 4.41
N ALA A 68 -0.65 -34.07 3.50
CA ALA A 68 -0.41 -33.86 2.07
C ALA A 68 -0.05 -32.40 1.75
N ILE A 69 -0.75 -31.45 2.39
CA ILE A 69 -0.63 -30.01 2.10
C ILE A 69 0.46 -29.37 2.96
N TRP A 70 0.33 -29.43 4.28
CA TRP A 70 1.27 -28.80 5.23
C TRP A 70 2.46 -29.66 5.62
N LYS A 71 2.57 -30.88 5.08
CA LYS A 71 3.69 -31.82 5.31
C LYS A 71 3.72 -32.36 6.73
N ARG A 72 4.77 -33.12 7.06
CA ARG A 72 4.86 -33.97 8.25
C ARG A 72 5.10 -33.23 9.56
N ASN A 73 5.67 -32.03 9.52
CA ASN A 73 6.14 -31.36 10.72
C ASN A 73 5.02 -30.51 11.33
N ALA A 74 4.48 -30.94 12.46
CA ALA A 74 3.40 -30.25 13.15
C ALA A 74 3.80 -28.86 13.68
N ALA A 75 5.10 -28.63 13.95
CA ALA A 75 5.60 -27.32 14.36
C ALA A 75 5.40 -26.26 13.26
N ASP A 76 5.50 -26.66 11.99
CA ASP A 76 5.32 -25.75 10.85
C ASP A 76 3.87 -25.29 10.69
N TYR A 77 2.92 -25.91 11.40
CA TYR A 77 1.50 -25.58 11.28
C TYR A 77 1.16 -24.33 12.08
N VAL A 78 1.97 -23.97 13.07
CA VAL A 78 1.78 -22.77 13.90
C VAL A 78 1.82 -21.51 13.02
N GLY A 79 0.86 -20.61 13.22
CA GLY A 79 0.66 -19.41 12.40
C GLY A 79 -0.05 -19.66 11.06
N ARG A 80 -0.30 -20.92 10.68
CA ARG A 80 -1.12 -21.23 9.50
C ARG A 80 -2.60 -21.25 9.85
N SER A 81 -3.42 -20.83 8.91
CA SER A 81 -4.88 -20.82 9.07
C SER A 81 -5.59 -21.81 8.15
N MET A 82 -6.75 -22.30 8.58
CA MET A 82 -7.63 -23.19 7.80
C MET A 82 -9.10 -22.90 8.11
N THR A 83 -9.99 -23.14 7.15
CA THR A 83 -11.44 -23.03 7.35
C THR A 83 -12.04 -24.40 7.64
N LEU A 84 -12.64 -24.52 8.82
CA LEU A 84 -13.38 -25.68 9.29
C LEU A 84 -14.86 -25.52 8.98
N TYR A 85 -15.51 -26.60 8.59
CA TYR A 85 -16.95 -26.63 8.37
C TYR A 85 -17.54 -27.97 8.81
N ARG A 86 -18.87 -28.00 9.01
CA ARG A 86 -19.62 -29.23 9.25
C ARG A 86 -20.00 -29.92 7.94
N ASP A 87 -19.64 -31.18 7.80
CA ASP A 87 -20.11 -32.07 6.74
C ASP A 87 -21.19 -33.01 7.28
N ASP A 88 -22.44 -32.77 6.91
CA ASP A 88 -23.60 -33.56 7.37
C ASP A 88 -23.62 -35.00 6.84
N SER A 89 -22.81 -35.32 5.81
CA SER A 89 -22.76 -36.65 5.23
C SER A 89 -21.90 -37.64 6.04
N VAL A 90 -21.27 -37.18 7.12
CA VAL A 90 -20.43 -38.03 7.98
C VAL A 90 -21.30 -38.91 8.86
N THR A 91 -21.10 -40.22 8.73
CA THR A 91 -21.79 -41.24 9.52
C THR A 91 -20.98 -41.72 10.71
N PHE A 92 -21.66 -41.94 11.83
CA PHE A 92 -21.15 -42.67 12.99
C PHE A 92 -22.27 -43.57 13.54
N GLY A 93 -21.97 -44.83 13.85
CA GLY A 93 -22.98 -45.77 14.35
C GLY A 93 -24.16 -46.03 13.41
N GLY A 94 -23.99 -45.80 12.10
CA GLY A 94 -25.05 -45.93 11.11
C GLY A 94 -25.96 -44.70 10.94
N LEU A 95 -25.74 -43.63 11.71
CA LEU A 95 -26.49 -42.37 11.62
C LEU A 95 -25.61 -41.24 11.08
N ASN A 96 -26.18 -40.33 10.29
CA ASN A 96 -25.53 -39.10 9.82
C ASN A 96 -25.46 -38.07 10.96
N VAL A 97 -24.45 -38.21 11.83
CA VAL A 97 -24.24 -37.30 12.97
C VAL A 97 -23.51 -36.01 12.58
N GLY A 98 -22.92 -35.98 11.37
CA GLY A 98 -22.09 -34.87 10.90
C GLY A 98 -20.67 -34.92 11.45
N GLY A 99 -19.76 -34.17 10.83
CA GLY A 99 -18.36 -34.15 11.27
C GLY A 99 -17.58 -32.96 10.74
N ILE A 100 -16.52 -32.59 11.44
CA ILE A 100 -15.70 -31.44 11.09
C ILE A 100 -14.76 -31.80 9.92
N ARG A 101 -14.75 -30.95 8.91
CA ARG A 101 -13.92 -31.04 7.69
C ARG A 101 -13.19 -29.73 7.44
N ILE A 102 -12.18 -29.79 6.57
CA ILE A 102 -11.37 -28.64 6.15
C ILE A 102 -11.76 -28.32 4.70
N SER A 103 -12.11 -27.07 4.41
CA SER A 103 -12.43 -26.60 3.05
C SER A 103 -11.29 -25.77 2.45
N HIS A 104 -10.65 -24.94 3.27
CA HIS A 104 -9.59 -24.03 2.86
C HIS A 104 -8.38 -24.13 3.77
N MET A 105 -7.18 -23.97 3.21
CA MET A 105 -5.92 -23.93 3.98
C MET A 105 -5.01 -22.82 3.44
N SER A 106 -4.32 -22.12 4.33
CA SER A 106 -3.26 -21.17 3.97
C SER A 106 -1.98 -21.91 3.54
N HIS A 107 -0.99 -21.17 3.04
CA HIS A 107 0.31 -21.73 2.62
C HIS A 107 0.17 -22.81 1.53
N MET A 108 -0.71 -22.56 0.57
CA MET A 108 -0.87 -23.36 -0.65
C MET A 108 -1.15 -22.42 -1.83
N ASP A 109 -0.50 -22.66 -2.97
CA ASP A 109 -0.59 -21.77 -4.13
C ASP A 109 -1.82 -22.04 -5.00
N LYS A 110 -2.27 -23.30 -5.03
CA LYS A 110 -3.34 -23.76 -5.91
C LYS A 110 -4.23 -24.78 -5.22
N GLU A 111 -5.46 -24.90 -5.71
CA GLU A 111 -6.37 -25.95 -5.26
C GLU A 111 -5.73 -27.32 -5.39
N THR A 112 -5.90 -28.14 -4.36
CA THR A 112 -5.29 -29.46 -4.26
C THR A 112 -6.37 -30.48 -3.95
N VAL A 113 -6.43 -31.54 -4.75
CA VAL A 113 -7.32 -32.68 -4.52
C VAL A 113 -6.53 -33.80 -3.86
N VAL A 114 -6.84 -34.09 -2.60
CA VAL A 114 -6.23 -35.18 -1.84
C VAL A 114 -7.10 -36.42 -1.98
N VAL A 115 -6.60 -37.45 -2.66
CA VAL A 115 -7.31 -38.72 -2.83
C VAL A 115 -7.16 -39.57 -1.58
N VAL A 116 -8.28 -39.86 -0.91
CA VAL A 116 -8.34 -40.64 0.31
C VAL A 116 -9.29 -41.83 0.14
N MET A 117 -9.05 -42.90 0.90
CA MET A 117 -9.99 -44.01 0.99
C MET A 117 -11.21 -43.57 1.82
N LYS A 118 -12.40 -43.53 1.21
CA LYS A 118 -13.67 -43.21 1.91
C LYS A 118 -14.21 -44.44 2.62
N THR A 119 -14.24 -45.58 1.92
CA THR A 119 -14.58 -46.90 2.46
C THR A 119 -13.63 -47.95 1.86
N LYS A 120 -13.66 -49.19 2.38
CA LYS A 120 -12.83 -50.29 1.86
C LYS A 120 -13.08 -50.44 0.34
N GLY A 121 -12.04 -50.22 -0.47
CA GLY A 121 -12.09 -50.29 -1.93
C GLY A 121 -12.59 -49.04 -2.67
N LYS A 122 -13.13 -48.01 -1.99
CA LYS A 122 -13.62 -46.78 -2.65
C LYS A 122 -12.77 -45.56 -2.26
N LYS A 123 -12.10 -44.97 -3.25
CA LYS A 123 -11.37 -43.70 -3.12
C LYS A 123 -12.29 -42.52 -3.42
N ALA A 124 -12.09 -41.42 -2.71
CA ALA A 124 -12.74 -40.14 -2.96
C ALA A 124 -11.68 -39.04 -2.95
N GLY A 125 -11.80 -38.08 -3.86
CA GLY A 125 -10.99 -36.85 -3.85
C GLY A 125 -11.60 -35.84 -2.89
N ILE A 126 -10.79 -35.31 -1.98
CA ILE A 126 -11.15 -34.17 -1.14
C ILE A 126 -10.48 -32.94 -1.72
N LYS A 127 -11.28 -32.02 -2.25
CA LYS A 127 -10.78 -30.75 -2.80
C LYS A 127 -10.57 -29.76 -1.66
N ILE A 128 -9.36 -29.25 -1.54
CA ILE A 128 -9.00 -28.15 -0.64
C ILE A 128 -8.64 -26.95 -1.48
N GLN A 129 -9.23 -25.81 -1.15
CA GLN A 129 -8.98 -24.55 -1.83
C GLN A 129 -7.92 -23.75 -1.05
N PRO A 130 -7.10 -22.93 -1.73
CA PRO A 130 -6.29 -21.94 -1.04
C PRO A 130 -7.19 -21.05 -0.21
N LEU A 131 -6.86 -20.92 1.07
CA LEU A 131 -7.43 -19.85 1.87
C LEU A 131 -6.97 -18.55 1.21
N LYS A 132 -7.91 -17.79 0.67
CA LYS A 132 -7.65 -16.40 0.32
C LYS A 132 -7.36 -15.70 1.64
N THR A 133 -6.09 -15.72 2.06
CA THR A 133 -5.56 -14.60 2.81
C THR A 133 -5.79 -13.43 1.87
N GLU A 134 -6.89 -12.70 2.07
CA GLU A 134 -6.80 -11.27 1.79
C GLU A 134 -5.47 -10.87 2.43
N PRO A 135 -4.48 -10.39 1.64
CA PRO A 135 -3.30 -9.82 2.26
C PRO A 135 -3.90 -8.86 3.26
N ARG A 136 -3.72 -9.13 4.56
CA ARG A 136 -4.19 -8.24 5.62
C ARG A 136 -3.73 -6.89 5.11
N GLU A 137 -4.67 -6.05 4.69
CA GLU A 137 -4.31 -4.79 4.07
C GLU A 137 -3.34 -4.17 5.06
N ASP A 138 -2.11 -3.95 4.62
CA ASP A 138 -1.06 -3.60 5.55
C ASP A 138 -1.43 -2.19 5.98
N GLU A 139 -2.20 -2.08 7.07
CA GLU A 139 -2.75 -0.83 7.59
C GLU A 139 -1.60 0.16 7.81
N ALA A 140 -0.41 -0.36 8.13
CA ALA A 140 0.81 0.42 8.21
C ALA A 140 1.29 0.92 6.84
N ALA A 141 1.24 0.09 5.78
CA ALA A 141 1.56 0.53 4.42
C ALA A 141 0.53 1.52 3.86
N LYS A 142 -0.76 1.27 4.04
CA LYS A 142 -1.84 2.21 3.65
C LYS A 142 -1.73 3.54 4.39
N TRP A 143 -1.44 3.48 5.69
CA TRP A 143 -1.19 4.66 6.49
C TRP A 143 0.05 5.41 5.98
N ALA A 144 1.15 4.70 5.69
CA ALA A 144 2.38 5.30 5.17
C ALA A 144 2.17 5.96 3.79
N ASP A 145 1.41 5.33 2.89
CA ASP A 145 1.06 5.89 1.58
C ASP A 145 0.21 7.15 1.73
N LYS A 146 -0.81 7.11 2.61
CA LYS A 146 -1.67 8.27 2.90
C LYS A 146 -0.87 9.40 3.54
N PHE A 147 0.03 9.07 4.47
CA PHE A 147 0.90 10.02 5.15
C PHE A 147 1.82 10.71 4.14
N THR A 148 2.50 9.93 3.31
CA THR A 148 3.40 10.40 2.24
C THR A 148 2.66 11.31 1.25
N ALA A 149 1.44 10.92 0.83
CA ALA A 149 0.60 11.74 -0.05
C ALA A 149 0.13 13.04 0.61
N THR A 150 -0.09 13.06 1.93
CA THR A 150 -0.48 14.27 2.68
C THR A 150 0.71 15.21 2.84
N VAL A 151 1.88 14.67 3.19
CA VAL A 151 3.15 15.40 3.27
C VAL A 151 3.51 16.06 1.94
N ALA A 152 3.36 15.34 0.82
CA ALA A 152 3.61 15.87 -0.51
C ALA A 152 2.62 16.98 -0.96
N ARG A 153 1.45 17.06 -0.33
CA ARG A 153 0.39 18.05 -0.63
C ARG A 153 0.33 19.19 0.39
N ALA A 154 1.24 19.24 1.34
CA ALA A 154 1.26 20.31 2.34
C ALA A 154 1.39 21.68 1.61
N PRO A 155 0.61 22.70 2.00
CA PRO A 155 0.64 24.01 1.32
C PRO A 155 1.75 24.94 1.83
N ASP A 156 2.25 24.74 3.06
CA ASP A 156 3.29 25.54 3.68
C ASP A 156 4.15 24.70 4.65
N ALA A 157 5.34 25.20 4.99
CA ALA A 157 6.28 24.53 5.88
C ALA A 157 5.73 24.42 7.32
N ASP A 158 5.00 25.43 7.81
CA ASP A 158 4.47 25.44 9.18
C ASP A 158 3.39 24.37 9.40
N LYS A 159 2.49 24.17 8.44
CA LYS A 159 1.46 23.10 8.48
C LYS A 159 2.07 21.74 8.24
N LEU A 160 3.15 21.63 7.47
CA LEU A 160 3.89 20.38 7.35
C LEU A 160 4.43 19.95 8.73
N GLU A 161 5.10 20.84 9.45
CA GLU A 161 5.66 20.55 10.78
C GLU A 161 4.57 20.25 11.81
N GLN A 162 3.44 20.97 11.79
CA GLN A 162 2.29 20.67 12.65
C GLN A 162 1.69 19.29 12.36
N TYR A 163 1.62 18.89 11.08
CA TYR A 163 1.09 17.58 10.70
C TYR A 163 2.03 16.44 11.09
N VAL A 164 3.35 16.60 10.87
CA VAL A 164 4.37 15.61 11.23
C VAL A 164 4.46 15.44 12.74
N SER A 165 4.51 16.54 13.50
CA SER A 165 4.54 16.50 14.97
C SER A 165 3.29 15.84 15.57
N GLY A 166 2.11 16.06 14.98
CA GLY A 166 0.87 15.40 15.37
C GLY A 166 0.84 13.88 15.16
N GLN A 167 1.72 13.33 14.30
CA GLN A 167 1.82 11.91 14.00
C GLN A 167 3.03 11.21 14.64
N GLY A 168 3.78 11.90 15.51
CA GLY A 168 5.03 11.38 16.10
C GLY A 168 4.88 10.04 16.83
N ALA A 169 3.79 9.82 17.56
CA ALA A 169 3.53 8.54 18.24
C ALA A 169 3.33 7.37 17.25
N THR A 170 2.70 7.65 16.10
CA THR A 170 2.48 6.66 15.04
C THR A 170 3.78 6.36 14.30
N LEU A 171 4.62 7.37 14.05
CA LEU A 171 5.95 7.20 13.44
C LEU A 171 6.88 6.36 14.33
N GLU A 172 6.92 6.61 15.65
CA GLU A 172 7.71 5.79 16.58
C GLU A 172 7.24 4.34 16.62
N ARG A 173 5.92 4.11 16.61
CA ARG A 173 5.36 2.76 16.50
C ARG A 173 5.74 2.11 15.17
N LEU A 174 5.70 2.86 14.07
CA LEU A 174 6.08 2.36 12.74
C LEU A 174 7.56 1.99 12.69
N LYS A 175 8.44 2.78 13.30
CA LYS A 175 9.88 2.52 13.42
C LYS A 175 10.18 1.19 14.13
N GLN A 176 9.45 0.89 15.19
CA GLN A 176 9.62 -0.35 15.96
C GLN A 176 9.09 -1.58 15.22
N GLN A 177 8.00 -1.44 14.46
CA GLN A 177 7.33 -2.56 13.81
C GLN A 177 7.83 -2.83 12.39
N ARG A 178 8.15 -1.77 11.62
CA ARG A 178 8.48 -1.80 10.18
C ARG A 178 9.41 -0.63 9.82
N PRO A 179 10.74 -0.78 10.01
CA PRO A 179 11.69 0.29 9.77
C PRO A 179 11.75 0.74 8.31
N GLU A 180 11.44 -0.14 7.35
CA GLU A 180 11.45 0.22 5.92
C GLU A 180 10.36 1.25 5.54
N LEU A 181 9.18 1.18 6.17
CA LEU A 181 8.09 2.12 5.91
C LEU A 181 8.35 3.46 6.60
N HIS A 182 8.98 3.44 7.77
CA HIS A 182 9.42 4.65 8.47
C HIS A 182 10.42 5.45 7.63
N ALA A 183 11.43 4.79 7.05
CA ALA A 183 12.42 5.44 6.19
C ALA A 183 11.77 6.11 4.96
N ALA A 184 10.74 5.50 4.38
CA ALA A 184 9.98 6.09 3.29
C ALA A 184 9.23 7.38 3.72
N CYS A 185 8.59 7.35 4.89
CA CYS A 185 7.94 8.54 5.46
C CYS A 185 8.94 9.67 5.76
N GLU A 186 10.12 9.35 6.31
CA GLU A 186 11.17 10.34 6.57
C GLU A 186 11.69 10.98 5.28
N THR A 187 11.95 10.15 4.26
CA THR A 187 12.37 10.62 2.94
C THR A 187 11.32 11.57 2.33
N ALA A 188 10.02 11.25 2.49
CA ALA A 188 8.94 12.10 2.03
C ALA A 188 8.91 13.47 2.75
N ILE A 189 9.13 13.48 4.08
CA ILE A 189 9.20 14.70 4.87
C ILE A 189 10.38 15.56 4.43
N GLU A 190 11.55 14.96 4.24
CA GLU A 190 12.76 15.66 3.80
C GLU A 190 12.60 16.25 2.39
N ASN A 191 12.01 15.51 1.47
CA ASN A 191 11.69 16.01 0.13
C ASN A 191 10.70 17.18 0.16
N ALA A 192 9.67 17.11 1.01
CA ALA A 192 8.72 18.21 1.18
C ALA A 192 9.39 19.45 1.78
N ARG A 193 10.20 19.30 2.83
CA ARG A 193 10.99 20.39 3.43
C ARG A 193 11.94 21.04 2.42
N SER A 194 12.63 20.23 1.63
CA SER A 194 13.55 20.70 0.58
C SER A 194 12.81 21.47 -0.53
N SER A 195 11.58 21.07 -0.85
CA SER A 195 10.73 21.76 -1.82
C SER A 195 10.27 23.15 -1.34
N PHE A 196 10.11 23.33 -0.03
CA PHE A 196 9.85 24.65 0.55
C PHE A 196 11.11 25.51 0.67
N ALA A 197 12.27 24.89 0.90
CA ALA A 197 13.55 25.59 0.98
C ALA A 197 13.96 26.21 -0.37
N THR A 198 13.66 25.54 -1.50
CA THR A 198 13.94 26.06 -2.85
C THR A 198 13.06 27.24 -3.27
N TRP A 199 11.95 27.51 -2.57
CA TRP A 199 11.12 28.71 -2.77
C TRP A 199 11.56 29.91 -1.88
N GLY A 200 12.61 29.75 -1.07
CA GLY A 200 13.16 30.79 -0.21
C GLY A 200 14.30 31.61 -0.84
N GLU A 201 14.90 31.15 -1.93
CA GLU A 201 15.84 31.94 -2.74
C GLU A 201 15.12 32.49 -3.97
N GLY A 202 14.27 33.51 -3.74
CA GLY A 202 14.04 34.50 -4.79
C GLY A 202 15.39 35.13 -5.18
N PRO A 203 15.54 35.68 -6.41
CA PRO A 203 16.76 36.36 -6.79
C PRO A 203 17.15 37.35 -5.69
N ARG A 204 18.38 37.25 -5.17
CA ARG A 204 18.86 38.21 -4.17
C ARG A 204 18.77 39.59 -4.82
N ASP A 205 18.48 40.62 -4.05
CA ASP A 205 18.40 42.02 -4.54
C ASP A 205 19.73 42.50 -5.19
N THR A 206 20.80 41.71 -5.08
CA THR A 206 22.10 41.89 -5.74
C THR A 206 22.15 41.40 -7.19
N ASP A 207 21.16 40.64 -7.65
CA ASP A 207 20.99 40.20 -9.05
C ASP A 207 19.90 40.99 -9.80
N ARG A 208 19.32 42.02 -9.16
CA ARG A 208 18.60 43.06 -9.89
C ARG A 208 19.65 43.93 -10.56
N GLY A 209 20.13 43.46 -11.70
CA GLY A 209 21.15 44.12 -12.50
C GLY A 209 20.89 45.61 -12.57
N GLU A 210 21.94 46.39 -12.27
CA GLU A 210 22.01 47.81 -12.59
C GLU A 210 21.42 47.97 -13.99
N ALA A 211 20.34 48.75 -14.11
CA ALA A 211 19.79 49.11 -15.40
C ALA A 211 20.95 49.66 -16.24
N HIS A 212 21.43 48.85 -17.20
CA HIS A 212 22.46 49.27 -18.12
C HIS A 212 21.86 50.44 -18.90
N THR A 213 22.21 51.65 -18.49
CA THR A 213 21.95 52.88 -19.23
C THR A 213 22.71 52.75 -20.54
N SER A 214 22.06 52.11 -21.51
CA SER A 214 22.63 51.87 -22.82
C SER A 214 22.54 53.19 -23.56
N ASP A 215 23.68 53.87 -23.68
CA ASP A 215 23.80 55.12 -24.42
C ASP A 215 23.13 55.00 -25.81
N PRO A 216 22.30 55.97 -26.24
CA PRO A 216 21.60 55.93 -27.52
C PRO A 216 22.50 55.63 -28.73
N GLY A 217 23.77 56.05 -28.68
CA GLY A 217 24.75 55.75 -29.74
C GLY A 217 25.09 54.26 -29.84
N THR A 218 25.11 53.55 -28.71
CA THR A 218 25.38 52.10 -28.67
C THR A 218 24.18 51.31 -29.20
N LEU A 219 22.96 51.72 -28.84
CA LEU A 219 21.73 51.12 -29.36
C LEU A 219 21.59 51.34 -30.86
N ARG A 220 21.95 52.53 -31.36
CA ARG A 220 21.95 52.81 -32.80
C ARG A 220 22.90 51.90 -33.56
N LYS A 221 24.11 51.69 -33.02
CA LYS A 221 25.09 50.79 -33.62
C LYS A 221 24.60 49.34 -33.67
N GLN A 222 23.94 48.85 -32.63
CA GLN A 222 23.35 47.50 -32.61
C GLN A 222 22.24 47.33 -33.66
N ILE A 223 21.42 48.37 -33.89
CA ILE A 223 20.43 48.37 -34.96
C ILE A 223 21.12 48.32 -36.33
N ASP A 224 22.19 49.11 -36.51
CA ASP A 224 22.89 49.20 -37.80
C ASP A 224 23.65 47.92 -38.17
N GLU A 225 24.17 47.20 -37.16
CA GLU A 225 24.91 45.94 -37.29
C GLU A 225 23.99 44.69 -37.38
N ALA A 226 22.68 44.83 -37.19
CA ALA A 226 21.75 43.71 -37.32
C ALA A 226 21.68 43.20 -38.77
N THR A 227 22.12 41.96 -38.98
CA THR A 227 22.16 41.29 -40.29
C THR A 227 21.07 40.23 -40.47
N ASP A 228 20.36 39.86 -39.40
CA ASP A 228 19.31 38.85 -39.40
C ASP A 228 18.15 39.23 -38.48
N ARG A 229 17.07 38.44 -38.52
CA ARG A 229 15.86 38.71 -37.74
C ARG A 229 16.06 38.53 -36.24
N GLU A 230 17.02 37.72 -35.82
CA GLU A 230 17.27 37.42 -34.41
C GLU A 230 18.06 38.56 -33.75
N SER A 231 19.11 39.04 -34.40
CA SER A 231 19.87 40.24 -34.03
C SER A 231 19.01 41.50 -34.06
N TRP A 232 18.09 41.62 -35.02
CA TRP A 232 17.13 42.73 -35.05
C TRP A 232 16.18 42.71 -33.85
N LYS A 233 15.64 41.54 -33.47
CA LYS A 233 14.77 41.41 -32.28
C LYS A 233 15.54 41.69 -30.98
N ALA A 234 16.81 41.30 -30.92
CA ALA A 234 17.66 41.62 -29.77
C ALA A 234 17.85 43.15 -29.64
N ALA A 235 18.08 43.85 -30.75
CA ALA A 235 18.17 45.31 -30.76
C ALA A 235 16.83 45.99 -30.40
N GLU A 236 15.70 45.49 -30.89
CA GLU A 236 14.36 45.99 -30.55
C GLU A 236 14.08 45.88 -29.04
N ASN A 237 14.37 44.71 -28.44
CA ASN A 237 14.22 44.50 -27.01
C ASN A 237 15.15 45.40 -26.19
N ALA A 238 16.38 45.63 -26.66
CA ALA A 238 17.34 46.51 -26.00
C ALA A 238 16.87 47.97 -26.00
N VAL A 239 16.31 48.46 -27.11
CA VAL A 239 15.71 49.80 -27.20
C VAL A 239 14.47 49.92 -26.31
N GLY A 240 13.65 48.87 -26.22
CA GLY A 240 12.46 48.83 -25.38
C GLY A 240 12.77 48.85 -23.88
N ALA A 241 13.88 48.24 -23.46
CA ALA A 241 14.31 48.18 -22.07
C ALA A 241 15.14 49.40 -21.62
N ALA A 242 15.63 50.21 -22.55
CA ALA A 242 16.46 51.38 -22.24
C ALA A 242 15.64 52.58 -21.74
N ASP A 243 16.19 53.29 -20.76
CA ASP A 243 15.68 54.57 -20.28
C ASP A 243 16.15 55.69 -21.22
N LEU A 244 15.25 56.11 -22.12
CA LEU A 244 15.53 57.04 -23.22
C LEU A 244 14.53 58.19 -23.18
N THR A 245 14.95 59.37 -23.63
CA THR A 245 14.00 60.47 -23.86
C THR A 245 13.05 60.13 -25.01
N ASP A 246 11.87 60.75 -25.06
CA ASP A 246 10.89 60.52 -26.11
C ASP A 246 11.46 60.78 -27.52
N GLU A 247 12.36 61.78 -27.64
CA GLU A 247 13.06 62.11 -28.88
C GLU A 247 14.04 61.00 -29.31
N GLN A 248 14.86 60.50 -28.38
CA GLN A 248 15.81 59.40 -28.64
C GLN A 248 15.10 58.09 -28.98
N ARG A 249 13.99 57.81 -28.28
CA ARG A 249 13.16 56.62 -28.56
C ARG A 249 12.51 56.70 -29.93
N LEU A 250 12.06 57.88 -30.36
CA LEU A 250 11.51 58.09 -31.69
C LEU A 250 12.57 57.88 -32.79
N GLU A 251 13.79 58.40 -32.59
CA GLU A 251 14.90 58.22 -33.54
C GLU A 251 15.31 56.75 -33.70
N LEU A 252 15.44 56.02 -32.58
CA LEU A 252 15.81 54.60 -32.60
C LEU A 252 14.69 53.72 -33.17
N SER A 253 13.43 54.07 -32.91
CA SER A 253 12.28 53.40 -33.52
C SER A 253 12.24 53.57 -35.05
N HIS A 254 12.54 54.78 -35.55
CA HIS A 254 12.64 55.00 -36.99
C HIS A 254 13.79 54.19 -37.61
N ALA A 255 14.94 54.10 -36.92
CA ALA A 255 16.07 53.28 -37.36
C ALA A 255 15.73 51.78 -37.39
N LEU A 256 15.04 51.26 -36.36
CA LEU A 256 14.58 49.88 -36.30
C LEU A 256 13.67 49.55 -37.49
N ASN A 257 12.72 50.42 -37.81
CA ASN A 257 11.80 50.25 -38.93
C ASN A 257 12.52 50.24 -40.28
N LEU A 258 13.48 51.14 -40.50
CA LEU A 258 14.28 51.18 -41.71
C LEU A 258 15.12 49.90 -41.88
N LYS A 259 15.72 49.41 -40.79
CA LYS A 259 16.48 48.16 -40.81
C LYS A 259 15.62 46.94 -41.02
N GLU A 260 14.42 46.90 -40.43
CA GLU A 260 13.47 45.82 -40.67
C GLU A 260 13.06 45.75 -42.16
N GLN A 261 12.87 46.90 -42.80
CA GLN A 261 12.59 46.98 -44.23
C GLN A 261 13.77 46.52 -45.09
N ALA A 262 15.01 46.92 -44.74
CA ALA A 262 16.21 46.49 -45.43
C ALA A 262 16.43 44.97 -45.33
N LEU A 263 16.17 44.38 -44.16
CA LEU A 263 16.26 42.92 -43.94
C LEU A 263 15.15 42.13 -44.65
N LYS A 264 14.02 42.76 -44.99
CA LYS A 264 12.94 42.13 -45.78
C LYS A 264 13.20 42.15 -47.30
N GLN A 265 14.12 43.00 -47.78
CA GLN A 265 14.46 43.14 -49.20
C GLN A 265 15.69 42.34 -49.62
N ASN A 266 16.45 41.81 -48.65
CA ASN A 266 17.64 40.98 -48.84
C ASN A 266 17.32 39.50 -48.57
#